data_AF-A0A0A2UTM9-F1
#
_entry.id   AF-A0A0A2UTM9-F1
#
_cell.length_a   1.000
_cell.length_b   1.000
_cell.length_c   1.000
_cell.angle_alpha   90.00
_cell.angle_beta   90.00
_cell.angle_gamma   90.00
#
_symmetry.space_group_name_H-M   'P 1'
#
loop_
_entity.id
_entity.type
_entity.pdbx_description
1 polymer ?
#
loop_
_entity_poly.entity_id
_entity_poly.type
_entity_poly.pdbx_seq_one_letter_code
_entity_poly.pdbx_strand_id
1 'polypeptide(L)' 'MNHENHNKPFNDAIAHKQDIEGFPKTRGGKLPLPIKLIGYFLVGGVILMFLFGLIGNFLIN' A
#
# COMPACT_ATOMS: atom_id res chain seq x y z
N MET A 1 -17.80 24.99 21.81
CA MET A 1 -16.99 25.81 20.89
C MET A 1 -16.65 24.92 19.71
N ASN A 2 -17.07 25.30 18.50
CA ASN A 2 -16.98 24.48 17.29
C ASN A 2 -15.53 24.21 16.88
N HIS A 3 -15.19 22.94 16.69
CA HIS A 3 -13.92 22.49 16.12
C HIS A 3 -14.01 22.45 14.59
N GLU A 4 -13.99 23.61 13.92
CA GLU A 4 -13.97 23.62 12.46
C GLU A 4 -12.88 24.56 11.93
N ASN A 5 -12.06 24.02 11.02
CA ASN A 5 -11.03 24.66 10.19
C ASN A 5 -9.58 24.70 10.71
N HIS A 6 -9.00 23.53 11.03
CA HIS A 6 -7.53 23.37 11.06
C HIS A 6 -6.87 23.17 9.68
N ASN A 7 -7.65 23.12 8.59
CA ASN A 7 -7.13 22.80 7.25
C ASN A 7 -7.31 23.92 6.22
N LYS A 8 -7.60 25.15 6.65
CA LYS A 8 -7.68 26.28 5.73
C LYS A 8 -6.29 26.94 5.64
N PRO A 9 -5.70 27.04 4.44
CA PRO A 9 -4.39 27.68 4.28
C PRO A 9 -4.50 29.15 4.72
N PHE A 10 -3.51 29.60 5.49
CA PHE A 10 -3.49 30.96 6.05
C PHE A 10 -3.32 32.04 4.97
N ASN A 11 -2.86 31.67 3.77
CA ASN A 11 -2.61 32.54 2.64
C ASN A 11 -2.75 31.77 1.32
N ASP A 12 -3.03 32.49 0.24
CA ASP A 12 -3.18 32.00 -1.14
C ASP A 12 -1.93 31.29 -1.67
N ALA A 13 -0.73 31.75 -1.29
CA ALA A 13 0.51 31.05 -1.63
C ALA A 13 0.57 29.63 -1.06
N ILE A 14 0.04 29.41 0.15
CA ILE A 14 -0.02 28.07 0.76
C ILE A 14 -1.15 27.25 0.15
N ALA A 15 -2.27 27.88 -0.20
CA ALA A 15 -3.36 27.24 -0.92
C ALA A 15 -2.88 26.69 -2.28
N HIS A 16 -2.17 27.52 -3.04
CA HIS A 16 -1.61 27.17 -4.34
C HIS A 16 -0.58 26.03 -4.24
N LYS A 17 0.29 26.06 -3.22
CA LYS A 17 1.23 24.97 -2.97
C LYS A 17 0.55 23.68 -2.56
N GLN A 18 -0.49 23.76 -1.74
CA GLN A 18 -1.25 22.59 -1.29
C GLN A 18 -1.98 21.92 -2.46
N ASP A 19 -2.46 22.71 -3.43
CA ASP A 19 -3.22 22.28 -4.60
C ASP A 19 -2.33 21.79 -5.75
N ILE A 20 -1.19 22.45 -6.01
CA ILE A 20 -0.28 22.11 -7.14
C ILE A 20 0.88 21.21 -6.72
N GLU A 21 1.53 21.49 -5.58
CA GLU A 21 2.74 20.75 -5.15
C GLU A 21 2.38 19.43 -4.46
N GLY A 22 1.08 19.19 -4.21
CA GLY A 22 0.61 17.95 -3.63
C GLY A 22 1.12 17.79 -2.20
N PHE A 23 0.45 18.42 -1.25
CA PHE A 23 0.70 18.17 0.17
C PHE A 23 0.75 16.66 0.43
N PRO A 24 1.78 16.13 1.12
CA PRO A 24 1.91 14.69 1.28
C PRO A 24 0.67 14.17 2.00
N LYS A 25 -0.20 13.48 1.26
CA LYS A 25 -1.35 12.82 1.86
C LYS A 25 -0.78 11.78 2.82
N THR A 26 -0.92 12.03 4.11
CA THR A 26 -0.54 11.14 5.22
C THR A 26 -1.27 9.80 5.21
N ARG A 27 -2.18 9.57 4.24
CA ARG A 27 -2.92 8.33 4.09
C ARG A 27 -2.20 7.43 3.08
N GLY A 28 -1.49 6.44 3.62
CA GLY A 28 -1.10 5.25 2.88
C GLY A 28 -2.34 4.65 2.20
N GLY A 29 -2.37 4.73 0.87
CA GLY A 29 -3.43 4.15 0.07
C GLY A 29 -3.35 2.63 0.08
N LYS A 30 -4.50 1.97 -0.08
CA LYS A 30 -4.50 0.54 -0.44
C LYS A 30 -3.86 0.40 -1.82
N LEU A 31 -2.92 -0.55 -1.97
CA LEU A 31 -2.39 -0.90 -3.29
C LEU A 31 -3.56 -1.21 -4.27
N PRO A 32 -3.47 -0.79 -5.54
CA PRO A 32 -4.48 -1.12 -6.54
C PRO A 32 -4.55 -2.63 -6.76
N LEU A 33 -5.75 -3.10 -7.15
CA LEU A 33 -6.07 -4.53 -7.25
C LEU A 33 -5.08 -5.35 -8.09
N PRO A 34 -4.60 -4.89 -9.28
CA PRO A 34 -3.66 -5.67 -10.08
C PRO A 34 -2.35 -5.94 -9.37
N ILE A 35 -1.80 -4.93 -8.66
CA ILE A 35 -0.53 -5.08 -7.95
C ILE A 35 -0.68 -6.02 -6.75
N LYS A 36 -1.82 -5.98 -6.07
CA LYS A 36 -2.13 -6.95 -5.00
C LYS A 36 -2.19 -8.38 -5.53
N LEU A 37 -2.81 -8.58 -6.69
CA LEU A 37 -2.92 -9.90 -7.31
C LEU A 37 -1.54 -10.47 -7.65
N ILE A 38 -0.65 -9.65 -8.20
CA ILE A 38 0.74 -10.03 -8.46
C ILE A 38 1.44 -10.41 -7.15
N GLY A 39 1.26 -9.60 -6.09
CA GLY A 39 1.81 -9.90 -4.77
C GLY A 39 1.34 -11.25 -4.21
N TYR A 40 0.04 -11.55 -4.31
CA TYR A 40 -0.50 -12.84 -3.89
C TYR A 40 0.02 -14.00 -4.73
N PHE A 41 0.18 -13.82 -6.04
CA PHE A 41 0.73 -14.85 -6.92
C PHE A 41 2.18 -15.17 -6.57
N LEU A 42 3.00 -14.14 -6.35
CA LEU A 42 4.42 -14.31 -6.00
C LEU A 42 4.57 -15.00 -4.64
N VAL A 43 3.89 -14.49 -3.61
CA VAL A 43 3.98 -15.06 -2.25
C VAL A 43 3.37 -16.46 -2.21
N GLY A 44 2.23 -16.66 -2.86
CA GLY A 44 1.57 -17.96 -2.95
C GLY A 44 2.43 -18.99 -3.69
N GLY A 45 3.07 -18.60 -4.78
CA GLY A 45 3.98 -19.46 -5.54
C GLY A 45 5.19 -19.90 -4.71
N VAL A 46 5.82 -18.99 -3.96
CA VAL A 46 6.94 -19.32 -3.08
C VAL A 46 6.52 -20.30 -1.97
N ILE A 47 5.38 -20.04 -1.31
CA ILE A 47 4.86 -20.94 -0.27
C ILE A 47 4.56 -22.33 -0.85
N LEU A 48 3.95 -22.38 -2.03
CA LEU A 48 3.61 -23.63 -2.70
C LEU A 48 4.87 -24.43 -3.09
N MET A 49 5.92 -23.75 -3.56
CA MET A 49 7.21 -24.37 -3.86
C MET A 49 7.84 -25.02 -2.63
N PHE A 50 7.83 -24.34 -1.47
CA PHE A 50 8.31 -24.93 -0.22
C PHE A 50 7.47 -26.14 0.21
N LEU A 51 6.14 -26.06 0.04
CA LEU A 51 5.25 -27.16 0.39
C LEU A 51 5.56 -28.41 -0.44
N PHE A 52 5.74 -28.26 -1.75
CA PHE A 52 6.14 -29.36 -2.63
C PHE A 52 7.55 -29.88 -2.31
N GLY A 53 8.50 -29.01 -1.97
CA GLY A 53 9.83 -29.43 -1.54
C GLY A 53 9.80 -30.29 -0.27
N LEU A 54 9.00 -29.89 0.73
CA LEU A 54 8.83 -30.64 1.97
C LEU A 54 8.14 -31.99 1.73
N ILE A 55 7.05 -31.99 0.96
CA ILE A 55 6.32 -33.22 0.60
C ILE A 55 7.22 -34.16 -0.21
N GLY A 56 7.94 -33.65 -1.20
CA GLY A 56 8.90 -34.42 -1.99
C GLY A 56 10.01 -35.01 -1.13
N ASN A 57 10.57 -34.23 -0.20
CA ASN A 57 11.56 -34.72 0.74
C ASN A 57 11.00 -35.83 1.65
N PHE A 58 9.78 -35.68 2.16
CA PHE A 58 9.13 -36.70 3.01
C PHE A 58 8.77 -37.99 2.25
N LEU A 59 8.45 -37.89 0.95
CA LEU A 59 8.07 -39.05 0.13
C LEU A 59 9.29 -39.82 -0.40
N ILE A 60 10.40 -39.13 -0.64
CA ILE A 60 11.58 -39.69 -1.32
C ILE A 60 12.65 -40.15 -0.32
N ASN A 61 12.70 -39.56 0.88
CA ASN A 61 13.69 -39.84 1.91
C ASN A 61 13.05 -40.49 3.14
#